data_AF-A0A0D2YFA2-F1
#
_entry.id   AF-A0A0D2YFA2-F1
#
_cell.length_a   1.000
_cell.length_b   1.000
_cell.length_c   1.000
_cell.angle_alpha   90.00
_cell.angle_beta   90.00
_cell.angle_gamma   90.00
#
_symmetry.space_group_name_H-M   'P 1'
#
loop_
_entity.id
_entity.type
_entity.pdbx_description
1 polymer ?
#
loop_
_entity_poly.entity_id
_entity_poly.type
_entity_poly.pdbx_seq_one_letter_code
_entity_poly.pdbx_strand_id
1 'polypeptide(L)'
;MAQPGLHVIYDSASSDPPHVADIVAVHGLNFKNSDDHARKTWTMGDKLWLKDFLPNALLKPARVMLFEYNSSPAIGATAIKLADHANNLLQWLKLKRKVLYTSSDKPIFD
;
A
#
# COMPACT_ATOMS: atom_id res chain seq x y z
N MET A 1 7.12 8.67 12.92
CA MET A 1 7.73 7.41 12.45
C MET A 1 6.70 6.66 11.64
N ALA A 2 6.70 6.80 10.31
CA ALA A 2 5.90 5.91 9.49
C ALA A 2 6.65 4.57 9.40
N GLN A 3 5.94 3.46 9.60
CA GLN A 3 6.58 2.14 9.65
C GLN A 3 6.66 1.54 8.24
N PRO A 4 7.78 0.91 7.84
CA PRO A 4 7.84 0.19 6.58
C PRO A 4 6.70 -0.82 6.48
N GLY A 5 6.07 -0.91 5.31
CA GLY A 5 4.95 -1.82 5.12
C GLY A 5 3.93 -1.36 4.10
N LEU A 6 2.81 -2.07 4.08
CA LEU A 6 1.69 -1.82 3.17
C LEU A 6 0.51 -1.22 3.93
N HIS A 7 0.25 0.06 3.69
CA HIS A 7 -0.72 0.87 4.42
C HIS A 7 -1.98 1.09 3.60
N VAL A 8 -3.14 0.71 4.13
CA VAL A 8 -4.43 1.03 3.48
C VAL A 8 -4.74 2.51 3.71
N ILE A 9 -4.92 3.25 2.62
CA ILE A 9 -5.20 4.70 2.66
C ILE A 9 -6.62 5.04 2.19
N TYR A 10 -7.25 4.12 1.47
CA TYR A 10 -8.65 4.16 1.09
C TYR A 10 -9.16 2.73 0.95
N ASP A 11 -10.36 2.48 1.44
CA ASP A 11 -11.06 1.21 1.25
C ASP A 11 -12.52 1.51 0.98
N SER A 12 -13.03 1.11 -0.19
CA SER A 12 -14.44 1.23 -0.51
C SER A 12 -15.30 0.20 0.21
N ALA A 13 -14.70 -0.79 0.89
CA ALA A 13 -15.37 -1.96 1.46
C ALA A 13 -16.20 -1.68 2.73
N SER A 14 -16.88 -0.53 2.82
CA SER A 14 -18.07 -0.41 3.69
C SER A 14 -19.30 -1.09 3.08
N SER A 15 -19.21 -1.65 1.87
CA SER A 15 -20.32 -2.30 1.18
C SER A 15 -19.91 -3.68 0.65
N ASP A 16 -20.73 -4.68 0.97
CA ASP A 16 -20.96 -5.86 0.14
C ASP A 16 -21.44 -5.37 -1.24
N PRO A 17 -20.80 -5.68 -2.38
CA PRO A 17 -19.84 -6.76 -2.67
C PRO A 17 -18.35 -6.44 -2.43
N PRO A 18 -17.48 -7.47 -2.32
CA PRO A 18 -16.05 -7.31 -2.09
C PRO A 18 -15.35 -6.44 -3.13
N HIS A 19 -14.26 -5.78 -2.73
CA HIS A 19 -13.40 -5.03 -3.65
C HIS A 19 -12.93 -5.93 -4.79
N VAL A 20 -13.04 -5.43 -6.02
CA VAL A 20 -12.66 -6.18 -7.23
C VAL A 20 -11.25 -5.81 -7.72
N ALA A 21 -10.62 -4.81 -7.10
CA ALA A 21 -9.27 -4.38 -7.40
C ALA A 21 -8.51 -3.91 -6.15
N ASP A 22 -7.23 -4.26 -6.09
CA ASP A 22 -6.24 -3.67 -5.18
C ASP A 22 -5.34 -2.72 -5.99
N ILE A 23 -5.24 -1.47 -5.55
CA ILE A 23 -4.33 -0.47 -6.12
C ILE A 23 -3.20 -0.25 -5.13
N VAL A 24 -1.96 -0.51 -5.54
CA VAL A 24 -0.76 -0.33 -4.70
C VAL A 24 0.11 0.75 -5.30
N ALA A 25 0.33 1.82 -4.56
CA ALA A 25 1.25 2.87 -4.94
C ALA A 25 2.65 2.62 -4.39
N VAL A 26 3.64 2.69 -5.27
CA VAL A 26 5.07 2.51 -4.97
C VAL A 26 5.78 3.83 -5.29
N HIS A 27 6.47 4.40 -4.30
CA HIS A 27 7.18 5.67 -4.46
C HIS A 27 8.56 5.49 -5.14
N GLY A 28 9.16 6.62 -5.54
CA GLY A 28 10.50 6.67 -6.12
C GLY A 28 11.64 6.76 -5.08
N LEU A 29 12.77 7.33 -5.49
CA LEU A 29 13.97 7.46 -4.64
C LEU A 29 13.81 8.52 -3.53
N ASN A 30 14.18 8.15 -2.30
CA ASN A 30 14.13 8.99 -1.12
C ASN A 30 15.48 9.68 -0.84
N PHE A 31 15.93 10.56 -1.75
CA PHE A 31 17.23 11.23 -1.60
C PHE A 31 17.39 12.02 -0.29
N LYS A 32 16.28 12.55 0.24
CA LYS A 32 16.26 13.33 1.49
C LYS A 32 16.16 12.45 2.74
N ASN A 33 16.08 11.13 2.58
CA ASN A 33 15.91 10.14 3.64
C ASN A 33 14.83 10.55 4.66
N SER A 34 13.68 11.02 4.17
CA SER A 34 12.59 11.45 5.05
C SER A 34 11.64 10.29 5.35
N ASP A 35 11.25 10.15 6.61
CA ASP A 35 10.41 9.03 7.10
C ASP A 35 9.01 8.98 6.47
N ASP A 36 8.49 10.10 5.96
CA ASP A 36 7.14 10.18 5.37
C ASP A 36 7.21 10.28 3.83
N HIS A 37 8.33 9.87 3.23
CA HIS A 37 8.58 10.04 1.79
C HIS A 37 7.53 9.34 0.94
N ALA A 38 7.14 8.13 1.34
CA ALA A 38 6.14 7.34 0.64
C ALA A 38 4.82 8.11 0.51
N ARG A 39 4.34 8.71 1.60
CA ARG A 39 3.13 9.54 1.62
C ARG A 39 3.32 10.88 0.92
N LYS A 40 4.45 11.56 1.15
CA LYS A 40 4.75 12.89 0.56
C LYS A 40 4.88 12.85 -0.95
N THR A 41 5.39 11.76 -1.52
CA THR A 41 5.45 11.55 -2.98
C THR A 41 4.09 11.75 -3.64
N TRP A 42 3.04 11.43 -2.91
CA TRP A 42 1.66 11.44 -3.34
C TRP A 42 0.85 12.59 -2.69
N THR A 43 1.50 13.51 -1.97
CA THR A 43 0.81 14.61 -1.28
C THR A 43 1.17 15.94 -1.93
N MET A 44 0.15 16.73 -2.27
CA MET A 44 0.30 18.12 -2.69
C MET A 44 -0.56 19.01 -1.80
N GLY A 45 0.08 19.92 -1.05
CA GLY A 45 -0.60 20.70 -0.03
C GLY A 45 -1.15 19.81 1.10
N ASP A 46 -2.44 19.93 1.38
CA ASP A 46 -3.18 19.10 2.34
C ASP A 46 -3.78 17.83 1.71
N LYS A 47 -3.63 17.63 0.38
CA LYS A 47 -4.28 16.54 -0.36
C LYS A 47 -3.34 15.38 -0.62
N LEU A 48 -3.74 14.19 -0.19
CA LEU A 48 -3.16 12.92 -0.64
C LEU A 48 -3.95 12.45 -1.87
N TRP A 49 -3.40 12.65 -3.06
CA TRP A 49 -4.13 12.46 -4.32
C TRP A 49 -4.77 11.07 -4.51
N LEU A 50 -4.10 10.00 -4.05
CA LEU A 50 -4.57 8.61 -4.11
C LEU A 50 -5.79 8.34 -3.22
N LYS A 51 -5.99 9.16 -2.19
CA LYS A 51 -7.11 9.06 -1.26
C LYS A 51 -8.20 10.08 -1.60
N ASP A 52 -7.79 11.31 -1.90
CA ASP A 52 -8.73 12.43 -1.97
C ASP A 52 -9.30 12.65 -3.38
N PHE A 53 -8.64 12.16 -4.44
CA PHE A 53 -9.09 12.33 -5.83
C PHE A 53 -9.29 11.01 -6.57
N LEU A 54 -8.35 10.07 -6.47
CA LEU A 54 -8.42 8.81 -7.21
C LEU A 54 -9.75 8.06 -7.01
N PRO A 55 -10.31 7.93 -5.80
CA PRO A 55 -11.55 7.16 -5.61
C PRO A 55 -12.73 7.67 -6.45
N ASN A 56 -12.83 8.98 -6.68
CA ASN A 56 -13.91 9.55 -7.49
C ASN A 56 -13.81 9.19 -8.98
N ALA A 57 -12.61 8.79 -9.44
CA ALA A 57 -12.38 8.33 -10.81
C ALA A 57 -12.54 6.82 -10.97
N LEU A 58 -12.72 6.06 -9.87
CA LEU A 58 -12.85 4.61 -9.92
C LEU A 58 -14.31 4.22 -10.17
N LEU A 59 -14.54 3.44 -11.23
CA LEU A 59 -15.86 2.90 -11.57
C LEU A 59 -16.21 1.61 -10.80
N LYS A 60 -15.29 1.10 -9.98
CA LYS A 60 -15.42 -0.18 -9.29
C LYS A 60 -14.90 -0.09 -7.86
N PRO A 61 -15.46 -0.86 -6.90
CA PRO A 61 -14.95 -0.97 -5.55
C PRO A 61 -13.47 -1.37 -5.54
N ALA A 62 -12.65 -0.61 -4.83
CA ALA A 62 -11.22 -0.79 -4.77
C ALA A 62 -10.66 -0.46 -3.40
N ARG A 63 -9.57 -1.13 -3.06
CA ARG A 63 -8.73 -0.81 -1.92
C ARG A 63 -7.44 -0.16 -2.44
N VAL A 64 -7.12 1.03 -1.93
CA VAL A 64 -5.91 1.76 -2.29
C VAL A 64 -4.92 1.70 -1.14
N MET A 65 -3.70 1.29 -1.45
CA MET A 65 -2.62 1.07 -0.49
C MET A 65 -1.35 1.79 -0.91
N LEU A 66 -0.54 2.12 0.08
CA LEU A 66 0.75 2.76 -0.05
C LEU A 66 1.83 1.83 0.47
N PHE A 67 2.81 1.50 -0.38
CA PHE A 67 3.94 0.68 0.01
C PHE A 67 5.11 1.58 0.43
N GLU A 68 5.48 1.46 1.70
CA GLU A 68 6.55 2.22 2.33
C GLU A 68 7.80 1.36 2.53
N TYR A 69 8.92 1.81 1.95
CA TYR A 69 10.20 1.14 2.05
C TYR A 69 11.34 2.17 2.01
N ASN A 70 12.53 1.77 2.48
CA ASN A 70 13.70 2.63 2.40
C ASN A 70 14.26 2.65 0.97
N SER A 71 13.94 3.69 0.20
CA SER A 71 14.47 3.93 -1.15
C SER A 71 15.61 4.95 -1.20
N SER A 72 16.27 5.21 -0.06
CA SER A 72 17.42 6.12 -0.01
C SER A 72 18.60 5.48 -0.75
N PRO A 73 19.20 6.17 -1.74
CA PRO A 73 20.26 5.59 -2.56
C PRO A 73 21.51 5.35 -1.71
N ALA A 74 21.88 4.08 -1.54
CA ALA A 74 23.18 3.69 -1.01
C ALA A 74 24.11 3.41 -2.19
N ILE A 75 25.18 4.20 -2.34
CA ILE A 75 26.19 4.01 -3.38
C ILE A 75 26.70 2.55 -3.32
N GLY A 76 26.53 1.79 -4.41
CA GLY A 76 27.03 0.41 -4.55
C GLY A 76 26.09 -0.73 -4.11
N ALA A 77 24.96 -0.46 -3.45
CA ALA A 77 24.05 -1.50 -2.93
C ALA A 77 22.63 -1.48 -3.54
N THR A 78 22.38 -0.65 -4.55
CA THR A 78 21.02 -0.34 -5.05
C THR A 78 20.32 -1.53 -5.71
N ALA A 79 21.02 -2.34 -6.50
CA ALA A 79 20.42 -3.46 -7.23
C ALA A 79 19.97 -4.61 -6.31
N ILE A 80 20.80 -4.99 -5.33
CA ILE A 80 20.49 -6.04 -4.35
C ILE A 80 19.29 -5.63 -3.50
N LYS A 81 19.26 -4.37 -3.04
CA LYS A 81 18.15 -3.85 -2.21
C LYS A 81 16.81 -3.80 -2.96
N LEU A 82 16.82 -3.56 -4.27
CA LEU A 82 15.57 -3.50 -5.05
C LEU A 82 14.82 -4.85 -5.05
N ALA A 83 15.54 -5.96 -5.21
CA ALA A 83 14.94 -7.30 -5.17
C ALA A 83 14.33 -7.60 -3.79
N ASP A 84 15.01 -7.21 -2.71
CA ASP A 84 14.50 -7.37 -1.35
C ASP A 84 13.21 -6.57 -1.11
N HIS A 85 13.15 -5.33 -1.59
CA HIS A 85 11.93 -4.51 -1.49
C HIS A 85 10.77 -5.11 -2.30
N ALA A 86 11.02 -5.64 -3.49
CA ALA A 86 10.00 -6.32 -4.30
C ALA A 86 9.49 -7.58 -3.59
N ASN A 87 10.38 -8.40 -3.04
CA ASN A 87 10.03 -9.58 -2.26
C ASN A 87 9.20 -9.23 -1.03
N ASN A 88 9.57 -8.15 -0.32
CA ASN A 88 8.83 -7.65 0.83
C ASN A 88 7.40 -7.22 0.44
N LEU A 89 7.25 -6.49 -0.68
CA LEU A 89 5.91 -6.14 -1.19
C LEU A 89 5.06 -7.38 -1.46
N LEU A 90 5.62 -8.41 -2.10
CA LEU A 90 4.90 -9.66 -2.35
C LEU A 90 4.48 -10.36 -1.04
N GLN A 91 5.32 -10.33 0.00
CA GLN A 91 4.98 -10.88 1.32
C GLN A 91 3.81 -10.13 1.96
N TRP A 92 3.83 -8.79 1.94
CA TRP A 92 2.71 -7.99 2.45
C TRP A 92 1.40 -8.27 1.71
N LEU A 93 1.44 -8.38 0.38
CA LEU A 93 0.26 -8.70 -0.41
C LEU A 93 -0.28 -10.10 -0.10
N LYS A 94 0.60 -11.10 0.07
CA LYS A 94 0.21 -12.46 0.50
C LYS A 94 -0.47 -12.43 1.87
N LEU A 95 0.08 -11.70 2.84
CA LEU A 95 -0.51 -11.56 4.18
C LEU A 95 -1.88 -10.90 4.12
N LYS A 96 -2.02 -9.80 3.38
CA LYS A 96 -3.32 -9.11 3.23
C LYS A 96 -4.38 -9.98 2.58
N ARG A 97 -4.02 -10.80 1.58
CA ARG A 97 -4.96 -11.76 0.97
C ARG A 97 -5.37 -12.88 1.93
N LYS A 98 -4.43 -13.45 2.70
CA LYS A 98 -4.73 -14.50 3.69
C LYS A 98 -5.69 -14.04 4.78
N VAL A 99 -5.53 -12.80 5.26
CA VAL A 99 -6.42 -12.21 6.26
C VAL A 99 -7.88 -12.14 5.77
N LEU A 100 -8.10 -11.95 4.46
CA LEU A 100 -9.46 -11.96 3.88
C LEU A 100 -10.09 -13.36 3.98
N TYR A 101 -9.34 -14.42 3.71
CA TYR A 101 -9.83 -15.81 3.83
C TYR A 101 -10.17 -16.19 5.28
N THR A 102 -9.33 -15.82 6.24
CA THR A 102 -9.60 -16.17 7.66
C THR A 102 -10.73 -15.36 8.29
N SER A 103 -11.10 -14.22 7.69
CA SER A 103 -12.21 -13.38 8.17
C SER A 103 -13.57 -13.86 7.66
N SER A 104 -13.62 -14.57 6.53
CA SER A 104 -14.83 -15.22 6.01
C SER A 104 -15.06 -16.63 6.57
N ASP A 105 -14.04 -17.26 7.16
CA ASP A 105 -14.09 -18.63 7.70
C ASP A 105 -14.26 -18.66 9.24
N LYS A 106 -15.14 -17.82 9.80
CA LYS A 106 -15.65 -18.13 11.15
C LYS A 106 -16.67 -19.26 11.00
N PRO A 107 -16.40 -20.48 11.51
CA PRO A 107 -17.43 -21.49 11.52
C PRO A 107 -18.56 -20.99 12.44
N ILE A 108 -19.76 -20.97 11.90
CA ILE A 108 -20.99 -20.87 12.67
C ILE A 108 -21.10 -22.21 13.38
N PHE A 109 -20.60 -22.28 14.61
CA PHE A 109 -20.99 -23.33 15.53
C PHE A 109 -21.97 -22.70 16.51
N ASP A 110 -23.23 -23.11 16.38
CA ASP A 110 -24.29 -23.02 17.41
C ASP A 110 -23.95 -23.93 18.60
#